data_AF-A0A6G5A6Y0-F1
#
_entry.id   AF-A0A6G5A6Y0-F1
#
_cell.length_a   1.000
_cell.length_b   1.000
_cell.length_c   1.000
_cell.angle_alpha   90.00
_cell.angle_beta   90.00
_cell.angle_gamma   90.00
#
_symmetry.space_group_name_H-M   'P 1'
#
loop_
_entity.id
_entity.type
_entity.pdbx_description
1 polymer ?
#
loop_
_entity_poly.entity_id
_entity_poly.type
_entity_poly.pdbx_seq_one_letter_code
_entity_poly.pdbx_strand_id
1 'polypeptide(L)'
;MTPGGVWCFGNGTRNRFKERGIPTNGTHLLVGILVFSACTVTTRAQGVVDPVAPEPASSNGSAEPFSSGKPTNCFVAPEAGPCRGKLYRYYFHWGVGQCYRFTYSGCGGTGNNFRSKQRCMRTCWPLNYHMYCRTEVEQGPCQSWSVRYYFSAEKNHCFPFYYSGCGGNLNNFRSEQECRAICIAE
;
A
#
# COMPACT_ATOMS: atom_id res chain seq x y z
N MET A 1 -2.77 19.42 -31.68
CA MET A 1 -3.87 20.32 -31.28
C MET A 1 -4.67 19.62 -30.20
N THR A 2 -4.38 19.96 -28.95
CA THR A 2 -5.14 19.64 -27.73
C THR A 2 -4.94 20.84 -26.80
N PRO A 3 -5.98 21.49 -26.25
CA PRO A 3 -5.81 22.68 -25.44
C PRO A 3 -5.34 22.31 -24.03
N GLY A 4 -4.11 22.73 -23.68
CA GLY A 4 -3.59 22.69 -22.33
C GLY A 4 -4.32 23.71 -21.45
N GLY A 5 -4.82 23.24 -20.31
CA GLY A 5 -5.50 24.07 -19.31
C GLY A 5 -4.57 25.12 -18.69
N VAL A 6 -5.16 26.27 -18.39
CA VAL A 6 -4.54 27.42 -17.72
C VAL A 6 -4.34 27.10 -16.24
N TRP A 7 -3.17 27.46 -15.69
CA TRP A 7 -2.86 27.39 -14.25
C TRP A 7 -2.56 28.80 -13.73
N CYS A 8 -3.24 29.22 -12.66
CA CYS A 8 -2.88 30.42 -11.90
C CYS A 8 -2.36 30.00 -10.51
N PHE A 9 -1.18 30.50 -10.13
CA PHE A 9 -0.60 30.27 -8.80
C PHE A 9 -1.04 31.38 -7.85
N GLY A 10 -1.74 31.02 -6.77
CA GLY A 10 -1.99 31.85 -5.61
C GLY A 10 -1.74 31.04 -4.33
N ASN A 11 -0.77 31.49 -3.52
CA ASN A 11 -0.42 31.05 -2.16
C ASN A 11 -0.86 29.64 -1.69
N GLY A 12 0.00 28.65 -1.94
CA GLY A 12 0.47 27.77 -0.85
C GLY A 12 -0.44 26.66 -0.28
N THR A 13 -1.66 26.40 -0.76
CA THR A 13 -2.43 25.22 -0.33
C THR A 13 -3.28 24.61 -1.46
N ARG A 14 -3.14 23.29 -1.69
CA ARG A 14 -3.92 22.50 -2.66
C ARG A 14 -5.17 21.94 -1.96
N ASN A 15 -6.36 22.48 -2.24
CA ASN A 15 -7.64 21.81 -1.96
C ASN A 15 -8.43 21.63 -3.26
N ARG A 16 -9.00 20.43 -3.44
CA ARG A 16 -9.78 20.04 -4.63
C ARG A 16 -11.23 20.53 -4.46
N PHE A 17 -11.56 21.68 -5.05
CA PHE A 17 -12.95 22.06 -5.26
C PHE A 17 -13.49 21.43 -6.55
N LYS A 18 -14.68 20.83 -6.47
CA LYS A 18 -15.42 20.23 -7.59
C LYS A 18 -16.53 21.21 -7.95
N GLU A 19 -16.32 22.04 -8.96
CA GLU A 19 -17.37 22.94 -9.47
C GLU A 19 -18.44 22.13 -10.19
N ARG A 20 -19.68 22.27 -9.73
CA ARG A 20 -20.89 21.76 -10.39
C ARG A 20 -21.21 22.71 -11.55
N GLY A 21 -21.38 22.16 -12.75
CA GLY A 21 -21.88 22.92 -13.89
C GLY A 21 -23.30 23.43 -13.63
N ILE A 22 -23.49 24.74 -13.76
CA ILE A 22 -24.80 25.39 -13.83
C ILE A 22 -25.12 25.62 -15.31
N PRO A 23 -26.32 25.26 -15.80
CA PRO A 23 -26.71 25.48 -17.19
C PRO A 23 -27.05 26.96 -17.45
N THR A 24 -26.50 27.53 -18.51
CA THR A 24 -26.77 28.90 -18.95
C THR A 24 -28.07 28.96 -19.76
N ASN A 25 -29.01 29.80 -19.34
CA ASN A 25 -30.12 30.27 -20.16
C ASN A 25 -30.33 31.78 -19.86
N GLY A 26 -30.22 32.64 -20.88
CA GLY A 26 -30.83 33.98 -20.89
C GLY A 26 -30.00 35.23 -20.50
N THR A 27 -29.85 36.12 -21.49
CA THR A 27 -29.98 37.61 -21.44
C THR A 27 -28.93 38.53 -20.79
N HIS A 28 -28.18 39.22 -21.68
CA HIS A 28 -27.54 40.56 -21.69
C HIS A 28 -27.53 41.48 -20.44
N LEU A 29 -26.36 42.06 -20.12
CA LEU A 29 -26.12 43.53 -20.10
C LEU A 29 -24.62 43.89 -20.09
N LEU A 30 -24.23 44.87 -20.91
CA LEU A 30 -22.87 45.41 -21.11
C LEU A 30 -22.50 46.43 -20.02
N VAL A 31 -21.25 46.41 -19.53
CA VAL A 31 -20.46 47.64 -19.23
C VAL A 31 -18.96 47.30 -19.40
N GLY A 32 -18.26 48.09 -20.20
CA GLY A 32 -16.84 47.92 -20.52
C GLY A 32 -15.87 48.60 -19.55
N ILE A 33 -14.57 48.42 -19.79
CA ILE A 33 -13.52 49.45 -19.79
C ILE A 33 -12.24 48.79 -20.32
N LEU A 34 -11.74 49.35 -21.42
CA LEU A 34 -10.46 49.04 -22.03
C LEU A 34 -9.36 49.69 -21.17
N VAL A 35 -8.44 48.88 -20.64
CA VAL A 35 -7.16 49.39 -20.14
C VAL A 35 -6.06 48.80 -21.01
N PHE A 36 -5.68 49.54 -22.04
CA PHE A 36 -4.45 49.31 -22.80
C PHE A 36 -3.27 49.77 -21.93
N SER A 37 -2.65 48.85 -21.19
CA SER A 37 -1.31 49.06 -20.66
C SER A 37 -0.30 48.36 -21.56
N ALA A 38 0.53 49.16 -22.21
CA ALA A 38 1.63 48.75 -23.05
C ALA A 38 2.67 47.97 -22.23
N CYS A 39 2.83 46.68 -22.53
CA CYS A 39 4.01 45.93 -22.11
C CYS A 39 4.98 45.89 -23.29
N THR A 40 6.10 46.61 -23.17
CA THR A 40 7.24 46.52 -24.06
C THR A 40 7.82 45.11 -24.00
N VAL A 41 7.83 44.40 -25.13
CA VAL A 41 8.46 43.08 -25.26
C VAL A 41 9.96 43.29 -25.43
N THR A 42 10.74 43.13 -24.37
CA THR A 42 12.18 42.88 -24.49
C THR A 42 12.38 41.40 -24.81
N THR A 43 12.72 41.09 -26.06
CA THR A 43 13.17 39.75 -26.45
C THR A 43 14.54 39.49 -25.83
N ARG A 44 14.61 38.65 -24.80
CA ARG A 44 15.88 38.03 -24.39
C ARG A 44 16.12 36.83 -25.30
N ALA A 45 17.25 36.85 -26.00
CA ALA A 45 17.76 35.73 -26.79
C ALA A 45 17.81 34.47 -25.92
N GLN A 46 17.19 33.39 -26.40
CA GLN A 46 17.24 32.09 -25.77
C GLN A 46 18.68 31.56 -25.88
N GLY A 47 19.32 31.33 -24.73
CA GLY A 47 20.52 30.52 -24.65
C GLY A 47 20.22 29.10 -25.13
N VAL A 48 21.15 28.56 -25.90
CA VAL A 48 21.15 27.17 -26.36
C VAL A 48 21.12 26.26 -25.14
N VAL A 49 20.06 25.46 -24.99
CA VAL A 49 20.07 24.32 -24.09
C VAL A 49 20.70 23.15 -24.83
N ASP A 50 21.84 22.68 -24.34
CA ASP A 50 22.46 21.46 -24.85
C ASP A 50 21.47 20.29 -24.77
N PRO A 51 21.46 19.38 -25.76
CA PRO A 51 20.62 18.20 -25.71
C PRO A 51 21.04 17.34 -24.50
N VAL A 52 20.15 17.20 -23.53
CA VAL A 52 20.27 16.23 -22.44
C VAL A 52 20.43 14.85 -23.08
N ALA A 53 21.61 14.26 -22.91
CA ALA A 53 21.88 12.89 -23.33
C ALA A 53 20.85 11.96 -22.69
N PRO A 54 20.31 10.96 -23.42
CA PRO A 54 19.42 9.98 -22.82
C PRO A 54 20.17 9.26 -21.69
N GLU A 55 19.56 9.26 -20.50
CA GLU A 55 20.01 8.43 -19.40
C GLU A 55 20.14 6.99 -19.90
N PRO A 56 21.21 6.26 -19.55
CA PRO A 56 21.32 4.88 -19.94
C PRO A 56 20.15 4.12 -19.32
N ALA A 57 19.35 3.49 -20.19
CA ALA A 57 18.42 2.44 -19.79
C ALA A 57 19.24 1.32 -19.13
N SER A 58 19.40 1.41 -17.82
CA SER A 58 20.00 0.35 -17.01
C SER A 58 18.95 -0.74 -16.86
N SER A 59 18.87 -1.60 -17.88
CA SER A 59 18.31 -2.93 -17.76
C SER A 59 19.22 -3.77 -16.87
N ASN A 60 19.25 -3.45 -15.58
CA ASN A 60 19.78 -4.32 -14.55
C ASN A 60 18.80 -4.26 -13.38
N GLY A 61 17.80 -5.14 -13.46
CA GLY A 61 17.12 -5.63 -12.27
C GLY A 61 18.12 -6.41 -11.43
N SER A 62 19.06 -5.71 -10.80
CA SER A 62 19.86 -6.25 -9.72
C SER A 62 18.91 -6.48 -8.56
N ALA A 63 18.48 -7.73 -8.41
CA ALA A 63 18.03 -8.22 -7.15
C ALA A 63 19.07 -7.80 -6.09
N GLU A 64 18.70 -6.84 -5.27
CA GLU A 64 19.45 -6.40 -4.09
C GLU A 64 20.09 -7.62 -3.41
N PRO A 65 21.42 -7.61 -3.17
CA PRO A 65 22.14 -8.79 -2.75
C PRO A 65 21.51 -9.39 -1.51
N PHE A 66 21.07 -10.64 -1.68
CA PHE A 66 20.39 -11.44 -0.68
C PHE A 66 21.33 -11.61 0.51
N SER A 67 21.16 -10.77 1.52
CA SER A 67 21.84 -10.92 2.79
C SER A 67 21.43 -12.25 3.40
N SER A 68 22.34 -13.22 3.29
CA SER A 68 22.41 -14.44 4.08
C SER A 68 21.40 -15.54 3.72
N GLY A 69 21.48 -16.11 2.51
CA GLY A 69 21.23 -17.54 2.16
C GLY A 69 20.06 -18.35 2.77
N LYS A 70 19.15 -17.74 3.51
CA LYS A 70 18.04 -18.39 4.22
C LYS A 70 16.75 -18.13 3.47
N PRO A 71 15.96 -19.18 3.20
CA PRO A 71 14.66 -19.00 2.57
C PRO A 71 13.78 -18.12 3.45
N THR A 72 13.08 -17.17 2.83
CA THR A 72 12.11 -16.33 3.54
C THR A 72 11.00 -17.21 4.10
N ASN A 73 10.63 -17.00 5.37
CA ASN A 73 9.49 -17.68 5.98
C ASN A 73 8.75 -16.68 6.89
N CYS A 74 7.51 -16.37 6.55
CA CYS A 74 6.69 -15.37 7.24
C CYS A 74 5.93 -15.92 8.47
N PHE A 75 5.90 -17.24 8.63
CA PHE A 75 5.03 -17.95 9.58
C PHE A 75 5.83 -18.65 10.69
N VAL A 76 7.05 -18.18 10.94
CA VAL A 76 7.93 -18.63 12.02
C VAL A 76 8.28 -17.47 12.92
N ALA A 77 8.56 -17.74 14.19
CA ALA A 77 8.98 -16.72 15.14
C ALA A 77 10.29 -16.04 14.67
N PRO A 78 10.48 -14.73 14.93
CA PRO A 78 11.77 -14.10 14.74
C PRO A 78 12.77 -14.65 15.75
N GLU A 79 14.01 -14.78 15.32
CA GLU A 79 15.11 -15.18 16.20
C GLU A 79 16.22 -14.16 16.17
N ALA A 80 16.68 -13.74 17.35
CA ALA A 80 17.83 -12.85 17.47
C ALA A 80 19.10 -13.51 16.93
N GLY A 81 19.29 -14.82 17.16
CA GLY A 81 20.49 -15.57 16.78
C GLY A 81 21.64 -15.41 17.78
N PRO A 82 22.73 -16.19 17.65
CA PRO A 82 23.75 -16.37 18.70
C PRO A 82 24.85 -15.29 18.73
N CYS A 83 24.90 -14.39 17.76
CA CYS A 83 25.87 -13.31 17.73
C CYS A 83 25.59 -12.23 18.81
N ARG A 84 26.40 -11.16 18.83
CA ARG A 84 26.32 -10.10 19.85
C ARG A 84 25.97 -8.71 19.30
N GLY A 85 25.60 -8.63 18.02
CA GLY A 85 25.14 -7.38 17.41
C GLY A 85 23.80 -6.91 17.97
N LYS A 86 23.46 -5.65 17.72
CA LYS A 86 22.16 -5.07 18.04
C LYS A 86 21.60 -4.38 16.79
N LEU A 87 21.18 -5.19 15.83
CA LEU A 87 20.67 -4.70 14.55
C LEU A 87 19.15 -4.66 14.59
N TYR A 88 18.56 -3.50 14.32
CA TYR A 88 17.12 -3.41 14.14
C TYR A 88 16.71 -4.09 12.83
N ARG A 89 15.73 -4.99 12.94
CA ARG A 89 15.12 -5.74 11.84
C ARG A 89 13.61 -5.77 12.02
N TYR A 90 12.91 -6.21 10.98
CA TYR A 90 11.47 -6.39 10.99
C TYR A 90 11.13 -7.86 10.82
N TYR A 91 10.08 -8.32 11.47
CA TYR A 91 9.48 -9.64 11.28
C TYR A 91 7.98 -9.49 11.09
N PHE A 92 7.39 -10.41 10.35
CA PHE A 92 5.96 -10.47 10.11
C PHE A 92 5.27 -11.26 11.22
N HIS A 93 4.30 -10.64 11.89
CA HIS A 93 3.44 -11.29 12.86
C HIS A 93 2.13 -11.70 12.19
N TRP A 94 2.04 -12.95 11.76
CA TRP A 94 0.92 -13.47 10.95
C TRP A 94 -0.46 -13.27 11.59
N GLY A 95 -0.59 -13.48 12.91
CA GLY A 95 -1.87 -13.33 13.61
C GLY A 95 -2.38 -11.88 13.68
N VAL A 96 -1.53 -10.89 13.40
CA VAL A 96 -1.93 -9.47 13.33
C VAL A 96 -1.84 -8.96 11.88
N GLY A 97 -1.23 -9.74 10.98
CA GLY A 97 -0.94 -9.33 9.62
C GLY A 97 0.03 -8.14 9.53
N GLN A 98 0.87 -7.87 10.53
CA GLN A 98 1.73 -6.69 10.51
C GLN A 98 3.21 -7.00 10.75
N CYS A 99 4.06 -6.11 10.25
CA CYS A 99 5.50 -6.18 10.48
C CYS A 99 5.91 -5.35 11.70
N TYR A 100 6.51 -6.02 12.69
CA TYR A 100 7.03 -5.43 13.92
C TYR A 100 8.55 -5.42 13.94
N ARG A 101 9.13 -4.49 14.71
CA ARG A 101 10.58 -4.37 14.86
C ARG A 101 11.09 -5.31 15.95
N PHE A 102 12.24 -5.92 15.73
CA PHE A 102 12.96 -6.72 16.72
C PHE A 102 14.48 -6.50 16.62
N THR A 103 15.21 -6.97 17.63
CA THR A 103 16.68 -6.89 17.67
C THR A 103 17.28 -8.20 17.17
N TYR A 104 17.99 -8.14 16.06
CA TYR A 104 18.74 -9.25 15.48
C TYR A 104 20.22 -9.13 15.83
N SER A 105 20.85 -10.24 16.17
CA SER A 105 22.22 -10.27 16.67
C SER A 105 23.29 -10.26 15.58
N GLY A 106 22.91 -10.38 14.31
CA GLY A 106 23.80 -10.25 13.16
C GLY A 106 24.11 -11.56 12.45
N CYS A 107 23.94 -12.71 13.10
CA CYS A 107 24.08 -14.03 12.49
C CYS A 107 23.00 -15.00 12.97
N GLY A 108 22.81 -16.12 12.26
CA GLY A 108 21.82 -17.12 12.63
C GLY A 108 20.39 -16.68 12.36
N GLY A 109 19.45 -17.07 13.22
CA GLY A 109 18.03 -16.70 13.17
C GLY A 109 17.17 -17.39 12.10
N THR A 110 15.92 -16.96 11.97
CA THR A 110 14.94 -17.48 10.99
C THR A 110 14.83 -16.61 9.74
N GLY A 111 14.09 -17.11 8.74
CA GLY A 111 13.73 -16.37 7.53
C GLY A 111 12.72 -15.24 7.74
N ASN A 112 12.18 -15.08 8.95
CA ASN A 112 11.27 -13.97 9.30
C ASN A 112 12.08 -12.74 9.75
N ASN A 113 12.96 -12.25 8.89
CA ASN A 113 13.94 -11.21 9.22
C ASN A 113 14.20 -10.30 8.02
N PHE A 114 13.71 -9.07 8.10
CA PHE A 114 13.74 -8.09 7.02
C PHE A 114 14.45 -6.82 7.45
N ARG A 115 15.18 -6.20 6.52
CA ARG A 115 15.89 -4.93 6.78
C ARG A 115 14.93 -3.73 6.89
N SER A 116 13.75 -3.79 6.28
CA SER A 116 12.77 -2.70 6.30
C SER A 116 11.34 -3.21 6.48
N LYS A 117 10.48 -2.38 7.10
CA LYS A 117 9.04 -2.67 7.25
C LYS A 117 8.38 -2.90 5.89
N GLN A 118 8.72 -2.07 4.90
CA GLN A 118 8.17 -2.17 3.55
C GLN A 118 8.51 -3.51 2.87
N ARG A 119 9.77 -3.97 2.97
CA ARG A 119 10.16 -5.28 2.41
C ARG A 119 9.42 -6.42 3.11
N CYS A 120 9.32 -6.37 4.44
CA CYS A 120 8.55 -7.33 5.21
C CYS A 120 7.09 -7.39 4.76
N MET A 121 6.40 -6.24 4.69
CA MET A 121 4.99 -6.17 4.31
C MET A 121 4.78 -6.68 2.88
N ARG A 122 5.57 -6.20 1.92
CA ARG A 122 5.49 -6.63 0.51
C ARG A 122 5.67 -8.14 0.35
N THR A 123 6.54 -8.75 1.14
CA THR A 123 6.84 -10.18 1.02
C THR A 123 5.80 -11.04 1.74
N CYS A 124 5.37 -10.66 2.94
CA CYS A 124 4.57 -11.53 3.80
C CYS A 124 3.06 -11.25 3.76
N TRP A 125 2.65 -10.00 3.58
CA TRP A 125 1.23 -9.65 3.56
C TRP A 125 0.44 -10.40 2.48
N PRO A 126 0.90 -10.52 1.21
CA PRO A 126 0.12 -11.24 0.19
C PRO A 126 -0.09 -12.73 0.48
N LEU A 127 0.88 -13.36 1.17
CA LEU A 127 0.81 -14.75 1.60
C LEU A 127 -0.20 -14.90 2.74
N ASN A 128 -0.13 -14.02 3.74
CA ASN A 128 -1.08 -13.99 4.84
C ASN A 128 -2.51 -13.73 4.35
N TYR A 129 -2.68 -12.70 3.52
CA TYR A 129 -3.97 -12.36 2.93
C TYR A 129 -4.56 -13.49 2.09
N HIS A 130 -3.73 -14.29 1.41
CA HIS A 130 -4.23 -15.48 0.71
C HIS A 130 -4.88 -16.48 1.67
N MET A 131 -4.16 -16.86 2.72
CA MET A 131 -4.59 -17.90 3.64
C MET A 131 -5.76 -17.48 4.54
N TYR A 132 -5.79 -16.22 4.96
CA TYR A 132 -6.79 -15.72 5.90
C TYR A 132 -8.02 -15.12 5.22
N CYS A 133 -7.89 -14.62 3.99
CA CYS A 133 -8.91 -13.74 3.40
C CYS A 133 -9.33 -14.14 1.97
N ARG A 134 -8.60 -15.02 1.28
CA ARG A 134 -8.99 -15.44 -0.09
C ARG A 134 -9.51 -16.87 -0.16
N THR A 135 -9.20 -17.72 0.81
CA THR A 135 -9.76 -19.07 0.84
C THR A 135 -11.26 -19.01 1.12
N GLU A 136 -12.02 -19.94 0.55
CA GLU A 136 -13.41 -20.14 0.91
C GLU A 136 -13.50 -20.57 2.38
N VAL A 137 -14.68 -20.43 2.99
CA VAL A 137 -14.89 -20.85 4.37
C VAL A 137 -15.05 -22.38 4.45
N GLU A 138 -14.39 -23.01 5.42
CA GLU A 138 -14.53 -24.45 5.67
C GLU A 138 -15.11 -24.71 7.05
N GLN A 139 -16.26 -25.40 7.09
CA GLN A 139 -16.91 -25.77 8.34
C GLN A 139 -16.12 -26.84 9.10
N GLY A 140 -15.45 -27.75 8.40
CA GLY A 140 -14.76 -28.90 8.97
C GLY A 140 -15.72 -30.08 9.31
N PRO A 141 -15.17 -31.24 9.70
CA PRO A 141 -15.93 -32.49 9.82
C PRO A 141 -16.46 -32.82 11.23
N CYS A 142 -16.23 -31.97 12.23
CA CYS A 142 -16.59 -32.26 13.62
C CYS A 142 -18.07 -31.92 13.94
N GLN A 143 -18.45 -31.97 15.23
CA GLN A 143 -19.83 -31.69 15.69
C GLN A 143 -19.87 -30.75 16.92
N SER A 144 -18.77 -30.05 17.20
CA SER A 144 -18.70 -29.03 18.25
C SER A 144 -18.96 -27.65 17.64
N TRP A 145 -20.23 -27.40 17.37
CA TRP A 145 -20.68 -26.21 16.66
C TRP A 145 -20.37 -24.92 17.43
N SER A 146 -19.73 -23.97 16.76
CA SER A 146 -19.51 -22.62 17.27
C SER A 146 -19.68 -21.60 16.15
N VAL A 147 -20.18 -20.41 16.51
CA VAL A 147 -20.22 -19.28 15.57
C VAL A 147 -18.81 -18.69 15.47
N ARG A 148 -18.34 -18.56 14.23
CA ARG A 148 -17.07 -17.93 13.86
C ARG A 148 -17.32 -16.91 12.76
N TYR A 149 -16.31 -16.14 12.40
CA TYR A 149 -16.39 -15.16 11.32
C TYR A 149 -15.44 -15.54 10.20
N TYR A 150 -15.83 -15.28 8.96
CA TYR A 150 -14.97 -15.42 7.78
C TYR A 150 -15.06 -14.15 6.95
N PHE A 151 -14.02 -13.85 6.20
CA PHE A 151 -13.98 -12.75 5.26
C PHE A 151 -14.46 -13.20 3.88
N SER A 152 -15.42 -12.46 3.32
CA SER A 152 -15.84 -12.59 1.92
C SER A 152 -15.14 -11.51 1.09
N ALA A 153 -14.19 -11.94 0.26
CA ALA A 153 -13.48 -11.02 -0.64
C ALA A 153 -14.40 -10.38 -1.70
N GLU A 154 -15.45 -11.09 -2.14
CA GLU A 154 -16.46 -10.58 -3.08
C GLU A 154 -17.22 -9.38 -2.49
N LYS A 155 -17.66 -9.53 -1.24
CA LYS A 155 -18.46 -8.51 -0.55
C LYS A 155 -17.61 -7.52 0.25
N ASN A 156 -16.29 -7.76 0.30
CA ASN A 156 -15.34 -7.03 1.14
C ASN A 156 -15.85 -6.86 2.59
N HIS A 157 -16.36 -7.95 3.17
CA HIS A 157 -17.02 -7.91 4.47
C HIS A 157 -16.85 -9.21 5.25
N CYS A 158 -16.91 -9.12 6.58
CA CYS A 158 -16.81 -10.26 7.49
C CYS A 158 -18.21 -10.78 7.85
N PHE A 159 -18.47 -12.07 7.64
CA PHE A 159 -19.76 -12.70 7.92
C PHE A 159 -19.62 -13.83 8.94
N PRO A 160 -20.65 -14.08 9.77
CA PRO A 160 -20.67 -15.23 10.65
C PRO A 160 -20.89 -16.53 9.86
N PHE A 161 -20.34 -17.64 10.36
CA PHE A 161 -20.62 -19.00 9.88
C PHE A 161 -20.53 -20.02 11.03
N TYR A 162 -21.08 -21.22 10.81
CA TYR A 162 -20.98 -22.33 11.76
C TYR A 162 -19.71 -23.14 11.50
N TYR A 163 -18.79 -23.13 12.47
CA TYR A 163 -17.61 -23.97 12.47
C TYR A 163 -17.86 -25.23 13.30
N SER A 164 -17.51 -26.38 12.75
CA SER A 164 -17.72 -27.71 13.34
C SER A 164 -16.84 -28.02 14.56
N GLY A 165 -15.82 -27.19 14.82
CA GLY A 165 -14.92 -27.31 15.97
C GLY A 165 -13.56 -27.94 15.67
N CYS A 166 -13.34 -28.52 14.49
CA CYS A 166 -12.03 -29.02 14.07
C CYS A 166 -11.81 -28.89 12.56
N GLY A 167 -10.54 -29.00 12.12
CA GLY A 167 -10.16 -28.84 10.71
C GLY A 167 -10.46 -27.43 10.21
N GLY A 168 -10.89 -27.34 8.95
CA GLY A 168 -11.11 -26.08 8.26
C GLY A 168 -9.81 -25.35 7.91
N ASN A 169 -9.95 -24.09 7.50
CA ASN A 169 -8.83 -23.24 7.11
C ASN A 169 -8.74 -21.96 7.94
N LEU A 170 -7.80 -21.09 7.59
CA LEU A 170 -7.47 -19.88 8.35
C LEU A 170 -8.43 -18.71 8.11
N ASN A 171 -9.35 -18.80 7.15
CA ASN A 171 -10.47 -17.86 7.02
C ASN A 171 -11.56 -18.20 8.06
N ASN A 172 -11.16 -18.16 9.33
CA ASN A 172 -11.94 -18.57 10.50
C ASN A 172 -11.46 -17.78 11.73
N PHE A 173 -12.18 -16.71 12.04
CA PHE A 173 -11.88 -15.76 13.11
C PHE A 173 -12.84 -15.93 14.27
N ARG A 174 -12.38 -15.62 15.49
CA ARG A 174 -13.21 -15.71 16.71
C ARG A 174 -14.20 -14.56 16.83
N SER A 175 -13.91 -13.43 16.18
CA SER A 175 -14.74 -12.23 16.22
C SER A 175 -14.73 -11.48 14.89
N GLU A 176 -15.75 -10.67 14.65
CA GLU A 176 -15.81 -9.77 13.49
C GLU A 176 -14.64 -8.79 13.50
N GLN A 177 -14.28 -8.26 14.68
CA GLN A 177 -13.20 -7.29 14.85
C GLN A 177 -11.85 -7.88 14.42
N GLU A 178 -11.57 -9.13 14.80
CA GLU A 178 -10.36 -9.85 14.39
C GLU A 178 -10.33 -10.05 12.86
N CYS A 179 -11.44 -10.51 12.27
CA CYS A 179 -11.57 -10.67 10.82
C CYS A 179 -11.29 -9.36 10.09
N ARG A 180 -11.90 -8.25 10.54
CA ARG A 180 -11.73 -6.93 9.94
C ARG A 180 -10.30 -6.43 10.06
N ALA A 181 -9.69 -6.54 11.23
CA ALA A 181 -8.32 -6.10 11.47
C ALA A 181 -7.29 -6.82 10.56
N ILE A 182 -7.55 -8.07 10.19
CA ILE A 182 -6.65 -8.87 9.36
C ILE A 182 -6.95 -8.71 7.86
N CYS A 183 -8.23 -8.65 7.46
CA CYS A 183 -8.62 -8.73 6.05
C CYS A 183 -9.05 -7.41 5.41
N ILE A 184 -9.44 -6.41 6.21
CA ILE A 184 -9.84 -5.10 5.70
C ILE A 184 -8.69 -4.14 5.95
N ALA A 185 -8.02 -3.74 4.88
CA ALA A 185 -7.08 -2.63 4.95
C ALA A 185 -7.88 -1.34 5.24
N GLU A 186 -7.61 -0.69 6.38
CA GLU A 186 -8.13 0.64 6.68
C GLU A 186 -7.46 1.73 5.83
#